data_AF-G0WD78-F1
#
_entry.id   AF-G0WD78-F1
#
_cell.length_a   1.000
_cell.length_b   1.000
_cell.length_c   1.000
_cell.angle_alpha   90.00
_cell.angle_beta   90.00
_cell.angle_gamma   90.00
#
_symmetry.space_group_name_H-M   'P 1'
#
loop_
_entity.id
_entity.type
_entity.pdbx_description
1 polymer ?
#
loop_
_entity_poly.entity_id
_entity_poly.type
_entity_poly.pdbx_seq_one_letter_code
_entity_poly.pdbx_strand_id
1 'polypeptide(L)'
;MSYLYKSDARGDLNRSSLALLVEVIYVSIITPYPSRFVICVSHVRFRRAVHVQSKPTGELGFKSQVGVWGSSYAAIMTICILIAQFWVVIAPIGDGKLETKNLFENYLAMPILLALYFGYKIYTKNWTIFIKAKDIDLISHRNIFDEEIIKQEEDEYRGKLRNGPIWRRV
;
A
#
# COMPACT_ATOMS: atom_id res chain seq x y z
N MET A 1 -29.18 37.86 27.26
CA MET A 1 -29.61 36.50 26.90
C MET A 1 -29.10 36.01 25.54
N SER A 2 -29.00 36.85 24.50
CA SER A 2 -28.58 36.43 23.14
C SER A 2 -27.13 35.94 23.00
N TYR A 3 -26.20 36.45 23.82
CA TYR A 3 -24.77 36.09 23.70
C TYR A 3 -24.42 34.66 24.12
N LEU A 4 -25.15 34.06 25.07
CA LEU A 4 -24.92 32.70 25.53
C LEU A 4 -25.35 31.65 24.50
N TYR A 5 -26.41 31.93 23.73
CA TYR A 5 -26.86 31.06 22.64
C TYR A 5 -25.83 31.01 21.50
N LYS A 6 -25.22 32.16 21.17
CA LYS A 6 -24.22 32.25 20.09
C LYS A 6 -22.84 31.72 20.46
N SER A 7 -22.54 31.54 21.75
CA SER A 7 -21.30 30.87 22.20
C SER A 7 -21.46 29.35 22.18
N ASP A 8 -22.63 28.84 22.62
CA ASP A 8 -22.93 27.41 22.60
C ASP A 8 -23.03 26.90 21.15
N ALA A 9 -23.75 27.63 20.28
CA ALA A 9 -23.89 27.40 18.84
C ALA A 9 -22.60 27.59 17.99
N ARG A 10 -21.49 28.01 18.62
CA ARG A 10 -20.15 28.00 18.00
C ARG A 10 -19.30 26.85 18.53
N GLY A 11 -19.55 26.40 19.76
CA GLY A 11 -18.84 25.27 20.38
C GLY A 11 -19.22 23.94 19.75
N ASP A 12 -20.51 23.72 19.52
CA ASP A 12 -21.07 22.60 18.76
C ASP A 12 -20.66 22.59 17.27
N LEU A 13 -20.59 23.76 16.63
CA LEU A 13 -20.15 23.92 15.24
C LEU A 13 -18.66 23.55 15.10
N ASN A 14 -17.83 24.02 16.03
CA ASN A 14 -16.41 23.65 16.08
C ASN A 14 -16.22 22.17 16.44
N ARG A 15 -17.00 21.61 17.37
CA ARG A 15 -16.92 20.18 17.74
C ARG A 15 -17.32 19.28 16.57
N SER A 16 -18.34 19.66 15.80
CA SER A 16 -18.79 18.94 14.61
C SER A 16 -17.79 19.08 13.46
N SER A 17 -17.24 20.27 13.23
CA SER A 17 -16.20 20.51 12.22
C SER A 17 -14.92 19.73 12.54
N LEU A 18 -14.48 19.71 13.81
CA LEU A 18 -13.34 18.92 14.26
C LEU A 18 -13.59 17.42 14.13
N ALA A 19 -14.79 16.93 14.45
CA ALA A 19 -15.16 15.53 14.25
C ALA A 19 -15.09 15.13 12.77
N LEU A 20 -15.63 15.95 11.87
CA LEU A 20 -15.55 15.72 10.42
C LEU A 20 -14.10 15.72 9.91
N LEU A 21 -13.25 16.59 10.44
CA LEU A 21 -11.82 16.60 10.09
C LEU A 21 -11.12 15.31 10.56
N VAL A 22 -11.41 14.82 11.77
CA VAL A 22 -10.86 13.56 12.29
C VAL A 22 -11.34 12.37 11.45
N GLU A 23 -12.62 12.31 11.08
CA GLU A 23 -13.18 11.26 10.21
C GLU A 23 -12.56 11.28 8.81
N VAL A 24 -12.40 12.46 8.20
CA VAL A 24 -11.78 12.60 6.87
C VAL A 24 -10.31 12.18 6.88
N ILE A 25 -9.58 12.53 7.94
CA ILE A 25 -8.19 12.09 8.14
C ILE A 25 -8.13 10.57 8.33
N TYR A 26 -9.05 10.01 9.12
CA TYR A 26 -9.16 8.58 9.38
C TYR A 26 -9.38 7.79 8.09
N VAL A 27 -10.38 8.16 7.28
CA VAL A 27 -10.70 7.51 6.00
C VAL A 27 -9.55 7.63 5.00
N SER A 28 -8.90 8.79 4.91
CA SER A 28 -7.82 9.04 3.94
C SER A 28 -6.56 8.22 4.23
N ILE A 29 -6.23 8.03 5.52
CA ILE A 29 -5.05 7.25 5.93
C ILE A 29 -5.32 5.75 5.79
N ILE A 30 -6.53 5.31 6.14
CA ILE A 30 -6.87 3.89 6.32
C ILE A 30 -7.20 3.16 5.02
N THR A 31 -8.06 3.76 4.18
CA THR A 31 -8.53 3.18 2.92
C THR A 31 -7.40 2.64 2.01
N PRO A 32 -6.22 3.28 1.92
CA PRO A 32 -5.13 2.78 1.10
C PRO A 32 -4.27 1.65 1.71
N TYR A 33 -4.44 1.23 2.98
CA TYR A 33 -3.66 0.09 3.53
C TYR A 33 -3.85 -1.22 2.75
N PRO A 34 -5.07 -1.67 2.42
CA PRO A 34 -5.28 -2.87 1.62
C PRO A 34 -4.62 -2.82 0.23
N SER A 35 -4.63 -1.67 -0.45
CA SER A 35 -4.01 -1.54 -1.79
C SER A 35 -2.49 -1.64 -1.72
N ARG A 36 -1.87 -1.11 -0.66
CA ARG A 36 -0.43 -1.22 -0.41
C ARG A 36 0.02 -2.67 -0.21
N PHE A 37 -0.82 -3.50 0.42
CA PHE A 37 -0.56 -4.94 0.52
C PHE A 37 -0.46 -5.60 -0.86
N VAL A 38 -1.41 -5.31 -1.77
CA VAL A 38 -1.42 -5.86 -3.14
C VAL A 38 -0.20 -5.40 -3.94
N ILE A 39 0.20 -4.13 -3.78
CA ILE A 39 1.40 -3.57 -4.44
C ILE A 39 2.67 -4.26 -3.92
N CYS A 40 2.82 -4.41 -2.61
CA CYS A 40 3.99 -5.07 -2.01
C CYS A 40 4.12 -6.54 -2.45
N VAL A 41 3.00 -7.27 -2.49
CA VAL A 41 2.97 -8.67 -2.96
C VAL A 41 3.32 -8.76 -4.44
N SER A 42 2.75 -7.88 -5.27
CA SER A 42 3.07 -7.81 -6.70
C SER A 42 4.54 -7.52 -6.94
N HIS A 43 5.12 -6.58 -6.18
CA HIS A 43 6.52 -6.20 -6.29
C HIS A 43 7.48 -7.34 -5.92
N VAL A 44 7.22 -8.07 -4.82
CA VAL A 44 8.03 -9.24 -4.44
C VAL A 44 7.98 -10.33 -5.53
N ARG A 45 6.81 -10.54 -6.13
CA ARG A 45 6.63 -11.53 -7.21
C ARG A 45 7.33 -11.12 -8.50
N PHE A 46 7.24 -9.85 -8.88
CA PHE A 46 7.96 -9.30 -10.02
C PHE A 46 9.47 -9.53 -9.88
N ARG A 47 10.03 -9.25 -8.71
CA ARG A 47 11.47 -9.47 -8.47
C ARG A 47 11.86 -10.95 -8.49
N ARG A 48 11.00 -11.84 -7.99
CA ARG A 48 11.22 -13.29 -8.10
C ARG A 48 11.14 -13.78 -9.54
N ALA A 49 10.24 -13.24 -10.36
CA ALA A 49 10.12 -13.57 -11.78
C ALA A 49 11.39 -13.18 -12.56
N VAL A 50 11.90 -11.96 -12.34
CA VAL A 50 13.14 -11.48 -12.97
C VAL A 50 14.33 -12.38 -12.60
N HIS A 51 14.43 -12.81 -11.35
CA HIS A 51 15.52 -13.68 -10.90
C HIS A 51 15.45 -15.10 -11.50
N VAL A 52 14.25 -15.67 -11.60
CA VAL A 52 14.05 -17.04 -12.13
C VAL A 52 14.22 -17.11 -13.66
N GLN A 53 13.93 -16.03 -14.38
CA GLN A 53 14.09 -15.95 -15.83
C GLN A 53 15.49 -15.51 -16.27
N SER A 54 16.44 -15.37 -15.33
CA SER A 54 17.83 -14.95 -15.58
C SER A 54 17.97 -13.70 -16.45
N LYS A 55 16.98 -12.79 -16.39
CA LYS A 55 17.05 -11.52 -17.12
C LYS A 55 18.00 -10.56 -16.39
N PRO A 56 18.88 -9.84 -17.10
CA PRO A 56 19.79 -8.90 -16.47
C PRO A 56 18.98 -7.82 -15.75
N THR A 57 19.27 -7.61 -14.47
CA THR A 57 18.61 -6.59 -13.64
C THR A 57 18.98 -5.17 -14.11
N GLY A 58 19.95 -5.03 -15.03
CA GLY A 58 20.34 -3.78 -15.67
C GLY A 58 19.40 -3.29 -16.78
N GLU A 59 18.59 -4.16 -17.37
CA GLU A 59 17.53 -3.75 -18.33
C GLU A 59 16.32 -3.11 -17.64
N LEU A 60 16.24 -3.18 -16.31
CA LEU A 60 15.23 -2.47 -15.54
C LEU A 60 15.67 -1.01 -15.43
N GLY A 61 14.94 -0.10 -16.08
CA GLY A 61 15.21 1.34 -16.04
C GLY A 61 15.21 1.96 -14.63
N PHE A 62 14.78 1.22 -13.60
CA PHE A 62 14.92 1.63 -12.21
C PHE A 62 15.28 0.46 -11.28
N LYS A 63 16.40 0.60 -10.56
CA LYS A 63 16.81 -0.31 -9.48
C LYS A 63 16.46 0.32 -8.13
N SER A 64 15.51 -0.28 -7.41
CA SER A 64 15.20 0.11 -6.03
C SER A 64 16.41 -0.07 -5.10
N GLN A 65 16.77 0.99 -4.38
CA GLN A 65 17.87 1.03 -3.39
C GLN A 65 17.65 0.09 -2.20
N VAL A 66 16.38 -0.11 -1.79
CA VAL A 66 15.99 -0.93 -0.62
C VAL A 66 15.57 -2.36 -1.00
N GLY A 67 15.44 -2.63 -2.30
CA GLY A 67 15.23 -3.97 -2.87
C GLY A 67 13.94 -4.67 -2.42
N VAL A 68 14.01 -6.02 -2.36
CA VAL A 68 12.91 -6.92 -1.96
C VAL A 68 12.61 -6.83 -0.46
N TRP A 69 13.62 -6.49 0.34
CA TRP A 69 13.54 -6.46 1.80
C TRP A 69 12.57 -5.40 2.32
N GLY A 70 12.65 -4.17 1.78
CA GLY A 70 11.71 -3.10 2.13
C GLY A 70 10.26 -3.45 1.80
N SER A 71 10.04 -4.11 0.66
CA SER A 71 8.71 -4.56 0.23
C SER A 71 8.13 -5.67 1.13
N SER A 72 8.98 -6.55 1.65
CA SER A 72 8.57 -7.65 2.52
C SER A 72 8.20 -7.13 3.91
N TYR A 73 8.99 -6.20 4.45
CA TYR A 73 8.69 -5.51 5.70
C TYR A 73 7.38 -4.71 5.63
N ALA A 74 7.19 -3.94 4.55
CA ALA A 74 5.96 -3.16 4.35
C ALA A 74 4.71 -4.05 4.24
N ALA A 75 4.82 -5.22 3.60
CA ALA A 75 3.74 -6.19 3.51
C ALA A 75 3.33 -6.74 4.90
N ILE A 76 4.32 -7.11 5.72
CA ILE A 76 4.10 -7.62 7.08
C ILE A 76 3.44 -6.54 7.95
N MET A 77 3.96 -5.32 7.93
CA MET A 77 3.40 -4.20 8.68
C MET A 77 1.97 -3.90 8.27
N THR A 78 1.66 -3.98 6.98
CA THR A 78 0.29 -3.76 6.47
C THR A 78 -0.66 -4.85 6.98
N ILE A 79 -0.24 -6.12 7.02
CA ILE A 79 -1.05 -7.21 7.61
C ILE A 79 -1.31 -6.94 9.10
N CYS A 80 -0.29 -6.57 9.87
CA CYS A 80 -0.44 -6.27 11.29
C CYS A 80 -1.43 -5.12 11.54
N ILE A 81 -1.40 -4.07 10.70
CA ILE A 81 -2.33 -2.93 10.79
C ILE A 81 -3.76 -3.39 10.48
N LEU A 82 -3.97 -4.23 9.47
CA LEU A 82 -5.30 -4.75 9.14
C LEU A 82 -5.89 -5.59 10.29
N ILE A 83 -5.06 -6.39 10.97
CA ILE A 83 -5.47 -7.16 12.16
C ILE A 83 -5.77 -6.23 13.34
N ALA A 84 -4.93 -5.22 13.58
CA ALA A 84 -5.16 -4.24 14.64
C ALA A 84 -6.46 -3.45 14.39
N GLN A 85 -6.75 -3.07 13.15
CA GLN A 85 -8.00 -2.40 12.78
C GLN A 85 -9.22 -3.29 13.00
N PHE A 86 -9.13 -4.58 12.67
CA PHE A 86 -10.17 -5.54 12.99
C PHE A 86 -10.45 -5.60 14.50
N TRP A 87 -9.38 -5.61 15.30
CA TRP A 87 -9.51 -5.64 16.76
C TRP A 87 -10.16 -4.37 17.33
N VAL A 88 -9.78 -3.19 16.83
CA VAL A 88 -10.36 -1.90 17.26
C VAL A 88 -11.87 -1.82 16.97
N VAL A 89 -12.33 -2.42 15.88
CA VAL A 89 -13.77 -2.47 15.54
C VAL A 89 -14.54 -3.46 16.43
N ILE A 90 -13.91 -4.58 16.84
CA ILE A 90 -14.56 -5.58 17.70
C ILE A 90 -14.69 -5.11 19.15
N ALA A 91 -13.73 -4.33 19.64
CA ALA A 91 -13.70 -3.85 21.02
C ALA A 91 -13.74 -2.31 21.06
N PRO A 92 -14.92 -1.67 20.91
CA PRO A 92 -15.03 -0.24 21.13
C PRO A 92 -14.69 0.10 22.58
N ILE A 93 -13.66 0.93 22.79
CA ILE A 93 -13.24 1.39 24.12
C ILE A 93 -14.23 2.48 24.56
N GLY A 94 -15.23 2.13 25.38
CA GLY A 94 -16.12 3.15 25.97
C GLY A 94 -17.41 2.63 26.58
N ASP A 95 -18.12 1.70 25.93
CA ASP A 95 -19.38 1.17 26.47
C ASP A 95 -19.45 -0.35 26.19
N GLY A 96 -19.46 -1.14 27.27
CA GLY A 96 -19.46 -2.61 27.26
C GLY A 96 -20.73 -3.27 26.72
N LYS A 97 -21.48 -2.60 25.83
CA LYS A 97 -22.59 -3.19 25.08
C LYS A 97 -22.12 -3.48 23.66
N LEU A 98 -21.84 -4.75 23.39
CA LEU A 98 -21.68 -5.28 22.04
C LEU A 98 -23.03 -5.15 21.29
N GLU A 99 -23.32 -3.96 20.77
CA GLU A 99 -24.47 -3.78 19.89
C GLU A 99 -24.15 -4.40 18.54
N THR A 100 -24.72 -5.58 18.28
CA THR A 100 -24.53 -6.36 17.05
C THR A 100 -24.79 -5.53 15.79
N LYS A 101 -25.68 -4.52 15.86
CA LYS A 101 -25.96 -3.60 14.76
C LYS A 101 -24.74 -2.80 14.31
N ASN A 102 -23.94 -2.29 15.24
CA ASN A 102 -22.77 -1.46 14.94
C ASN A 102 -21.64 -2.29 14.32
N LEU A 103 -21.55 -3.57 14.68
CA LEU A 103 -20.66 -4.55 14.06
C LEU A 103 -21.07 -4.85 12.61
N PHE A 104 -22.37 -5.00 12.33
CA PHE A 104 -22.85 -5.22 10.97
C PHE A 104 -22.72 -3.97 10.09
N GLU A 105 -23.01 -2.77 10.59
CA GLU A 105 -22.89 -1.53 9.80
C GLU A 105 -21.43 -1.19 9.45
N ASN A 106 -20.50 -1.30 10.39
CA ASN A 106 -19.09 -0.94 10.14
C ASN A 106 -18.27 -2.06 9.50
N TYR A 107 -18.70 -3.32 9.61
CA TYR A 107 -17.89 -4.47 9.21
C TYR A 107 -18.50 -5.33 8.10
N LEU A 108 -19.66 -4.99 7.52
CA LEU A 108 -20.27 -5.77 6.42
C LEU A 108 -19.34 -5.93 5.21
N ALA A 109 -18.49 -4.93 4.95
CA ALA A 109 -17.65 -4.88 3.76
C ALA A 109 -16.59 -6.01 3.71
N MET A 110 -16.06 -6.43 4.86
CA MET A 110 -14.98 -7.44 4.94
C MET A 110 -15.46 -8.88 4.63
N PRO A 111 -16.52 -9.42 5.27
CA PRO A 111 -17.07 -10.72 4.92
C PRO A 111 -17.67 -10.75 3.52
N ILE A 112 -18.21 -9.63 3.01
CA ILE A 112 -18.65 -9.54 1.61
C ILE A 112 -17.45 -9.64 0.67
N LEU A 113 -16.35 -8.93 0.94
CA LEU A 113 -15.13 -9.01 0.12
C LEU A 113 -14.51 -10.41 0.15
N LEU A 114 -14.49 -11.06 1.31
CA LEU A 114 -14.08 -12.46 1.43
C LEU A 114 -15.01 -13.39 0.67
N ALA A 115 -16.34 -13.25 0.83
CA ALA A 115 -17.32 -14.08 0.15
C ALA A 115 -17.25 -13.91 -1.38
N LEU A 116 -17.03 -12.68 -1.87
CA LEU A 116 -16.89 -12.40 -3.29
C LEU A 116 -15.54 -12.90 -3.83
N TYR A 117 -14.46 -12.80 -3.04
CA TYR A 117 -13.15 -13.36 -3.39
C TYR A 117 -13.17 -14.89 -3.43
N PHE A 118 -13.70 -15.54 -2.39
CA PHE A 118 -13.85 -16.98 -2.35
C PHE A 118 -14.87 -17.46 -3.39
N GLY A 119 -15.96 -16.75 -3.60
CA GLY A 119 -16.97 -17.03 -4.63
C GLY A 119 -16.39 -16.96 -6.04
N TYR A 120 -15.62 -15.90 -6.36
CA TYR A 120 -14.88 -15.80 -7.61
C TYR A 120 -13.85 -16.93 -7.76
N LYS A 121 -13.14 -17.29 -6.68
CA LYS A 121 -12.15 -18.37 -6.73
C LYS A 121 -12.77 -19.76 -6.89
N ILE A 122 -13.94 -20.00 -6.28
CA ILE A 122 -14.71 -21.23 -6.41
C ILE A 122 -15.31 -21.35 -7.83
N TYR A 123 -15.86 -20.24 -8.37
CA TYR A 123 -16.43 -20.20 -9.72
C TYR A 123 -15.37 -20.38 -10.81
N THR A 124 -14.24 -19.69 -10.70
CA THR A 124 -13.16 -19.76 -11.71
C THR A 124 -12.44 -21.10 -11.65
N LYS A 125 -12.58 -21.89 -10.57
CA LYS A 125 -12.00 -23.23 -10.33
C LYS A 125 -10.47 -23.36 -10.53
N ASN A 126 -9.81 -22.26 -10.90
CA ASN A 126 -8.38 -22.09 -10.99
C ASN A 126 -7.85 -21.73 -9.60
N TRP A 127 -7.48 -22.77 -8.85
CA TRP A 127 -6.74 -22.64 -7.59
C TRP A 127 -5.27 -22.20 -7.81
N THR A 128 -4.91 -21.78 -9.01
CA THR A 128 -3.65 -21.12 -9.34
C THR A 128 -3.62 -19.68 -8.79
N ILE A 129 -3.68 -19.57 -7.45
CA ILE A 129 -3.33 -18.36 -6.69
C ILE A 129 -1.87 -17.92 -7.03
N PHE A 130 -1.09 -18.88 -7.51
CA PHE A 130 0.33 -18.78 -7.76
C PHE A 130 0.66 -19.19 -9.20
N ILE A 131 0.64 -18.24 -10.14
CA ILE A 131 1.41 -18.35 -11.38
C ILE A 131 2.88 -18.52 -10.98
N LYS A 132 3.50 -19.62 -11.41
CA LYS A 132 4.92 -19.89 -11.13
C LYS A 132 5.73 -18.70 -11.62
N ALA A 133 6.75 -18.30 -10.86
CA ALA A 133 7.60 -17.16 -11.22
C ALA A 133 8.22 -17.28 -12.63
N LYS A 134 8.35 -18.51 -13.14
CA LYS A 134 8.82 -18.83 -14.49
C LYS A 134 7.82 -18.47 -15.61
N ASP A 135 6.52 -18.48 -15.31
CA ASP A 135 5.44 -18.31 -16.29
C ASP A 135 4.86 -16.88 -16.27
N ILE A 136 5.44 -15.99 -15.44
CA ILE A 136 5.06 -14.57 -15.42
C ILE A 136 5.61 -13.92 -16.69
N ASP A 137 4.73 -13.38 -17.52
CA ASP A 137 5.12 -12.66 -18.73
C ASP A 137 5.86 -11.36 -18.37
N LEU A 138 7.16 -11.33 -18.65
CA LEU A 138 8.04 -10.17 -18.49
C LEU A 138 8.43 -9.53 -19.84
N ILE A 139 7.91 -10.06 -20.94
CA ILE A 139 8.36 -9.73 -22.31
C ILE A 139 7.32 -8.86 -23.02
N SER A 140 6.03 -9.10 -22.79
CA SER A 140 4.98 -8.32 -23.45
C SER A 140 4.97 -6.85 -22.99
N HIS A 141 4.92 -5.93 -23.96
CA HIS A 141 4.83 -4.48 -23.78
C HIS A 141 5.97 -3.83 -22.95
N ARG A 142 7.18 -4.39 -23.05
CA ARG A 142 8.38 -3.88 -22.39
C ARG A 142 9.03 -2.72 -23.15
N ASN A 143 9.33 -1.63 -22.45
CA ASN A 143 10.33 -0.67 -22.91
C ASN A 143 11.72 -1.24 -22.56
N ILE A 144 12.47 -1.67 -23.56
CA ILE A 144 13.80 -2.27 -23.37
C ILE A 144 14.76 -1.10 -23.19
N PHE A 145 15.25 -0.92 -21.97
CA PHE A 145 16.34 0.02 -21.71
C PHE A 145 17.65 -0.69 -21.97
N ASP A 146 18.48 -0.09 -22.83
CA ASP A 146 19.79 -0.63 -23.15
C ASP A 146 20.72 -0.45 -21.94
N GLU A 147 21.19 -1.56 -21.37
CA GLU A 147 21.97 -1.56 -20.14
C GLU A 147 23.30 -0.79 -20.33
N GLU A 148 23.85 -0.81 -21.54
CA GLU A 148 25.08 -0.12 -21.88
C GLU A 148 24.91 1.40 -21.84
N ILE A 149 23.80 1.93 -22.38
CA ILE A 149 23.51 3.37 -22.38
C ILE A 149 23.31 3.88 -20.94
N ILE A 150 22.58 3.14 -20.10
CA ILE A 150 22.37 3.53 -18.69
C ILE A 150 23.69 3.52 -17.91
N LYS A 151 24.53 2.49 -18.09
CA LYS A 151 25.85 2.44 -17.42
C LYS A 151 26.74 3.58 -17.88
N GLN A 152 26.71 3.90 -19.18
CA GLN A 152 27.49 4.98 -19.74
C GLN A 152 27.03 6.34 -19.20
N GLU A 153 25.71 6.57 -19.09
CA GLU A 153 25.16 7.75 -18.41
C GLU A 153 25.55 7.79 -16.92
N GLU A 154 25.43 6.69 -16.17
CA GLU A 154 25.83 6.62 -14.76
C GLU A 154 27.31 6.92 -14.56
N ASP A 155 28.19 6.37 -15.40
CA ASP A 155 29.64 6.62 -15.33
C ASP A 155 29.99 8.05 -15.74
N GLU A 156 29.30 8.63 -16.73
CA GLU A 156 29.41 10.05 -17.06
C GLU A 156 28.94 10.95 -15.92
N TYR A 157 27.80 10.63 -15.29
CA TYR A 157 27.28 11.35 -14.13
C TYR A 157 28.25 11.26 -12.95
N ARG A 158 28.77 10.06 -12.65
CA ARG A 158 29.81 9.86 -11.62
C ARG A 158 31.10 10.60 -11.95
N GLY A 159 31.49 10.67 -13.22
CA GLY A 159 32.61 11.47 -13.70
C GLY A 159 32.39 12.97 -13.49
N LYS A 160 31.19 13.47 -13.81
CA LYS A 160 30.77 14.87 -13.58
C LYS A 160 30.67 15.22 -12.09
N LEU A 161 30.24 14.28 -11.25
CA LEU A 161 30.23 14.43 -9.79
C LEU A 161 31.68 14.48 -9.25
N ARG A 162 32.56 13.57 -9.68
CA ARG A 162 33.97 13.54 -9.26
C ARG A 162 34.73 14.81 -9.65
N ASN A 163 34.49 15.32 -10.85
CA ASN A 163 35.08 16.56 -11.36
C ASN A 163 34.33 17.82 -10.88
N GLY A 164 33.21 17.65 -10.17
CA GLY A 164 32.39 18.73 -9.65
C GLY A 164 32.98 19.35 -8.38
N PRO A 165 32.49 20.55 -7.99
CA PRO A 165 32.86 21.19 -6.74
C PRO A 165 32.41 20.38 -5.51
N ILE A 166 33.05 20.61 -4.35
CA ILE A 166 32.91 19.80 -3.13
C ILE A 166 31.45 19.63 -2.67
N TRP A 167 30.59 20.64 -2.82
CA TRP A 167 29.17 20.56 -2.45
C TRP A 167 28.32 19.66 -3.37
N ARG A 168 28.86 19.24 -4.52
CA ARG A 168 28.21 18.31 -5.46
C ARG A 168 28.77 16.87 -5.31
N ARG A 169 29.79 16.68 -4.46
CA ARG A 169 30.46 15.38 -4.21
C ARG A 169 30.02 14.71 -2.90
N VAL A 170 29.49 15.48 -1.96
CA VAL A 170 28.95 15.03 -0.66
C VAL A 170 27.45 14.86 -0.79
#